data_AF-R6JLV0-F1
#
_entry.id   AF-R6JLV0-F1
#
_cell.length_a   1.000
_cell.length_b   1.000
_cell.length_c   1.000
_cell.angle_alpha   90.00
_cell.angle_beta   90.00
_cell.angle_gamma   90.00
#
_symmetry.space_group_name_H-M   'P 1'
#
loop_
_entity.id
_entity.type
_entity.pdbx_description
1 polymer ?
#
loop_
_entity_poly.entity_id
_entity_poly.type
_entity_poly.pdbx_seq_one_letter_code
_entity_poly.pdbx_strand_id
1 'polypeptide(L)'
;MGSFAYYTGCMTIPEEKKPVFVEQMCRLLYLGGMMTTEEVKMFGNTLTLLKPVPPRPKTGETDIHFFYNYFEDDPWESAGFDIEEARLASGKVGSGEFSDVMRAGYMLYELYDAGYGFAQQDTDFINASYTIGWINHALGTQYTPGKRANIWACIEHDILKKERYDLRRSDLTDLIPYSWRQAAGGTDLADLLYILEGTKDLSEENLEKGTYPYDVLECRRALENYFHSEDHGIEALWALLKQEYAVRAQEQVDALKPIAQLTLYIPARVFVYLTAELKKLKFWEIWEQLHEAVYRDEQPRQYASDELRECRKGVWKTPVPPMRTDEYLRQHGFFAFYKTPEELQGKPNYYLSDADRLYWWDGTDEVRITEETDKWLRKMAEWHREILKTVEVQQNAITAMQDFMKLLTDINEYYWRIFPFEEMYYDFLQNISRKEYAAAIELIRQIAEDKDIRKAGEVIQYRKNRESESKNVIDNEGRLQVKRIFAVLANRQLREKYFGF
;
A
#
# COMPACT_ATOMS: atom_id res chain seq x y z
N MET A 1 10.67 15.11 -3.54
CA MET A 1 11.16 14.39 -2.34
C MET A 1 10.59 12.98 -2.44
N GLY A 2 11.43 11.94 -2.30
CA GLY A 2 10.95 10.55 -2.36
C GLY A 2 10.77 9.98 -0.96
N SER A 3 9.81 9.07 -0.79
CA SER A 3 9.59 8.30 0.44
C SER A 3 10.28 6.94 0.37
N PHE A 4 10.46 6.28 1.50
CA PHE A 4 10.94 4.90 1.60
C PHE A 4 9.82 3.99 2.10
N ALA A 5 9.65 2.83 1.47
CA ALA A 5 8.82 1.75 2.02
C ALA A 5 9.73 0.61 2.49
N TYR A 6 9.40 -0.02 3.62
CA TYR A 6 10.18 -1.13 4.17
C TYR A 6 9.37 -1.96 5.17
N TYR A 7 9.94 -3.09 5.58
CA TYR A 7 9.41 -3.95 6.64
C TYR A 7 10.37 -3.97 7.84
N THR A 8 9.86 -3.74 9.06
CA THR A 8 10.70 -3.70 10.27
C THR A 8 10.97 -5.07 10.89
N GLY A 9 10.30 -6.13 10.45
CA GLY A 9 10.42 -7.48 11.02
C GLY A 9 11.43 -8.37 10.32
N CYS A 10 11.26 -9.68 10.50
CA CYS A 10 12.08 -10.69 9.83
C CYS A 10 11.58 -10.89 8.40
N MET A 11 12.41 -10.61 7.41
CA MET A 11 12.10 -10.87 6.00
C MET A 11 12.46 -12.29 5.54
N THR A 12 12.96 -13.14 6.44
CA THR A 12 13.31 -14.52 6.10
C THR A 12 12.03 -15.34 5.97
N ILE A 13 11.78 -15.85 4.76
CA ILE A 13 10.64 -16.74 4.48
C ILE A 13 11.07 -18.19 4.71
N PRO A 14 10.29 -19.00 5.46
CA PRO A 14 10.58 -20.42 5.60
C PRO A 14 10.66 -21.13 4.24
N GLU A 15 11.64 -22.02 4.06
CA GLU A 15 11.92 -22.68 2.79
C GLU A 15 10.69 -23.40 2.21
N GLU A 16 9.84 -23.99 3.05
CA GLU A 16 8.62 -24.67 2.63
C GLU A 16 7.53 -23.72 2.10
N LYS A 17 7.59 -22.44 2.49
CA LYS A 17 6.64 -21.39 2.06
C LYS A 17 7.18 -20.54 0.91
N LYS A 18 8.49 -20.56 0.71
CA LYS A 18 9.22 -19.72 -0.24
C LYS A 18 8.71 -19.80 -1.68
N PRO A 19 8.39 -20.98 -2.26
CA PRO A 19 7.86 -21.03 -3.62
C PRO A 19 6.53 -20.28 -3.79
N VAL A 20 5.62 -20.42 -2.81
CA VAL A 20 4.32 -19.74 -2.81
C VAL A 20 4.50 -18.24 -2.62
N PHE A 21 5.36 -17.84 -1.67
CA PHE A 21 5.65 -16.43 -1.42
C PHE A 21 6.22 -15.73 -2.65
N VAL A 22 7.18 -16.37 -3.32
CA VAL A 22 7.82 -15.85 -4.54
C VAL A 22 6.79 -15.68 -5.66
N GLU A 23 5.91 -16.67 -5.89
CA GLU A 23 4.83 -16.56 -6.88
C GLU A 23 3.89 -15.41 -6.56
N GLN A 24 3.49 -15.28 -5.28
CA GLN A 24 2.63 -14.21 -4.80
C GLN A 24 3.26 -12.83 -4.98
N MET A 25 4.54 -12.66 -4.64
CA MET A 25 5.28 -11.41 -4.83
C MET A 25 5.34 -11.03 -6.31
N CYS A 26 5.70 -11.97 -7.19
CA CYS A 26 5.72 -11.72 -8.65
C CYS A 26 4.34 -11.28 -9.16
N ARG A 27 3.28 -11.93 -8.69
CA ARG A 27 1.90 -11.59 -9.06
C ARG A 27 1.51 -10.17 -8.64
N LEU A 28 1.85 -9.76 -7.41
CA LEU A 28 1.59 -8.40 -6.92
C LEU A 28 2.35 -7.34 -7.73
N LEU A 29 3.64 -7.56 -7.98
CA LEU A 29 4.48 -6.66 -8.78
C LEU A 29 3.94 -6.54 -10.22
N TYR A 30 3.59 -7.67 -10.83
CA TYR A 30 3.03 -7.72 -12.18
C TYR A 30 1.70 -6.97 -12.29
N LEU A 31 0.71 -7.29 -11.43
CA LEU A 31 -0.60 -6.62 -11.45
C LEU A 31 -0.52 -5.15 -11.05
N GLY A 32 0.47 -4.81 -10.22
CA GLY A 32 0.80 -3.46 -9.80
C GLY A 32 1.41 -2.57 -10.88
N GLY A 33 1.71 -3.12 -12.07
CA GLY A 33 2.27 -2.34 -13.17
C GLY A 33 3.77 -2.07 -13.03
N MET A 34 4.49 -2.89 -12.25
CA MET A 34 5.94 -2.76 -12.13
C MET A 34 6.65 -3.19 -13.42
N MET A 35 7.53 -2.32 -13.88
CA MET A 35 8.25 -2.46 -15.14
C MET A 35 9.74 -2.19 -14.92
N THR A 36 10.55 -2.85 -15.73
CA THR A 36 11.86 -2.34 -16.14
C THR A 36 11.75 -1.79 -17.56
N THR A 37 12.84 -1.21 -18.06
CA THR A 37 12.89 -0.75 -19.45
C THR A 37 14.07 -1.35 -20.20
N GLU A 38 13.94 -1.43 -21.51
CA GLU A 38 14.99 -1.81 -22.42
C GLU A 38 15.24 -0.69 -23.43
N GLU A 39 16.50 -0.32 -23.65
CA GLU A 39 16.86 0.64 -24.70
C GLU A 39 17.26 -0.09 -25.97
N VAL A 40 16.56 0.22 -27.06
CA VAL A 40 16.91 -0.25 -28.42
C VAL A 40 17.46 0.92 -29.23
N LYS A 41 18.67 0.74 -29.77
CA LYS A 41 19.33 1.71 -30.65
C LYS A 41 19.41 1.15 -32.06
N MET A 42 18.61 1.70 -32.97
CA MET A 42 18.54 1.23 -34.35
C MET A 42 18.23 2.39 -35.30
N PHE A 43 18.87 2.40 -36.47
CA PHE A 43 18.69 3.43 -37.51
C PHE A 43 18.89 4.88 -37.02
N GLY A 44 19.77 5.10 -36.03
CA GLY A 44 20.03 6.42 -35.46
C GLY A 44 18.98 6.89 -34.44
N ASN A 45 17.94 6.11 -34.18
CA ASN A 45 16.94 6.38 -33.16
C ASN A 45 17.22 5.56 -31.89
N THR A 46 16.89 6.14 -30.73
CA THR A 46 16.87 5.43 -29.45
C THR A 46 15.42 5.30 -29.01
N LEU A 47 14.97 4.08 -28.75
CA LEU A 47 13.62 3.76 -28.30
C LEU A 47 13.70 3.06 -26.94
N THR A 48 12.83 3.47 -26.02
CA THR A 48 12.65 2.81 -24.73
C THR A 48 11.44 1.88 -24.81
N LEU A 49 11.61 0.62 -24.43
CA LEU A 49 10.57 -0.40 -24.38
C LEU A 49 10.20 -0.71 -22.93
N LEU A 50 8.92 -0.99 -22.67
CA LEU A 50 8.45 -1.43 -21.37
C LEU A 50 8.54 -2.94 -21.23
N LYS A 51 9.18 -3.40 -20.17
CA LYS A 51 9.30 -4.81 -19.83
C LYS A 51 8.64 -5.07 -18.48
N PRO A 52 7.47 -5.72 -18.43
CA PRO A 52 6.82 -6.01 -17.18
C PRO A 52 7.61 -7.03 -16.36
N VAL A 53 7.54 -6.87 -15.03
CA VAL A 53 7.87 -7.93 -14.09
C VAL A 53 7.08 -9.18 -14.47
N PRO A 54 7.68 -10.37 -14.58
CA PRO A 54 6.94 -11.53 -14.99
C PRO A 54 5.88 -11.94 -13.94
N PRO A 55 4.71 -12.45 -14.34
CA PRO A 55 3.64 -12.84 -13.41
C PRO A 55 4.03 -13.99 -12.49
N ARG A 56 5.09 -14.73 -12.86
CA ARG A 56 5.69 -15.85 -12.13
C ARG A 56 7.20 -15.87 -12.41
N PRO A 57 8.01 -16.45 -11.52
CA PRO A 57 9.45 -16.62 -11.77
C PRO A 57 9.69 -17.40 -13.07
N LYS A 58 10.59 -16.91 -13.92
CA LYS A 58 11.04 -17.69 -15.08
C LYS A 58 12.08 -18.71 -14.66
N THR A 59 12.16 -19.83 -15.39
CA THR A 59 13.18 -20.86 -15.13
C THR A 59 14.58 -20.28 -15.28
N GLY A 60 15.40 -20.36 -14.22
CA GLY A 60 16.78 -19.86 -14.20
C GLY A 60 16.92 -18.37 -13.91
N GLU A 61 15.83 -17.66 -13.63
CA GLU A 61 15.86 -16.26 -13.18
C GLU A 61 16.09 -16.22 -11.66
N THR A 62 17.11 -15.49 -11.24
CA THR A 62 17.52 -15.36 -9.83
C THR A 62 16.99 -14.09 -9.18
N ASP A 63 16.74 -13.07 -9.99
CA ASP A 63 16.44 -11.72 -9.56
C ASP A 63 15.56 -11.01 -10.58
N ILE A 64 14.68 -10.16 -10.06
CA ILE A 64 13.78 -9.31 -10.85
C ILE A 64 14.12 -7.87 -10.53
N HIS A 65 14.50 -7.10 -11.54
CA HIS A 65 14.74 -5.66 -11.40
C HIS A 65 13.60 -4.86 -12.00
N PHE A 66 13.22 -3.78 -11.33
CA PHE A 66 12.23 -2.84 -11.80
C PHE A 66 12.46 -1.46 -11.19
N PHE A 67 12.10 -0.42 -11.93
CA PHE A 67 12.24 0.96 -11.47
C PHE A 67 11.20 1.88 -12.09
N TYR A 68 10.27 1.36 -12.89
CA TYR A 68 9.25 2.14 -13.58
C TYR A 68 7.87 1.60 -13.23
N ASN A 69 6.87 2.47 -13.10
CA ASN A 69 5.48 2.04 -12.98
C ASN A 69 4.66 2.48 -14.19
N TYR A 70 3.98 1.53 -14.82
CA TYR A 70 3.15 1.77 -16.00
C TYR A 70 2.00 2.76 -15.76
N PHE A 71 1.43 2.81 -14.55
CA PHE A 71 0.31 3.69 -14.24
C PHE A 71 0.75 5.10 -13.85
N GLU A 72 2.03 5.30 -13.54
CA GLU A 72 2.61 6.62 -13.26
C GLU A 72 3.26 7.27 -14.48
N ASP A 73 3.65 6.47 -15.47
CA ASP A 73 4.55 6.87 -16.56
C ASP A 73 5.91 7.44 -16.09
N ASP A 74 6.37 7.05 -14.90
CA ASP A 74 7.51 7.65 -14.22
C ASP A 74 8.49 6.59 -13.67
N PRO A 75 9.82 6.81 -13.79
CA PRO A 75 10.83 6.01 -13.10
C PRO A 75 11.10 6.51 -11.67
N TRP A 76 11.50 5.58 -10.81
CA TRP A 76 11.96 5.77 -9.45
C TRP A 76 13.38 5.23 -9.27
N GLU A 77 13.88 5.29 -8.04
CA GLU A 77 15.15 4.63 -7.72
C GLU A 77 15.04 3.12 -7.89
N SER A 78 16.17 2.47 -8.19
CA SER A 78 16.20 1.05 -8.48
C SER A 78 15.58 0.21 -7.37
N ALA A 79 14.72 -0.73 -7.77
CA ALA A 79 14.14 -1.74 -6.90
C ALA A 79 14.33 -3.13 -7.52
N GLY A 80 14.20 -4.15 -6.68
CA GLY A 80 14.26 -5.52 -7.15
C GLY A 80 13.83 -6.54 -6.12
N PHE A 81 13.58 -7.74 -6.61
CA PHE A 81 13.19 -8.90 -5.84
C PHE A 81 14.13 -10.06 -6.16
N ASP A 82 14.87 -10.49 -5.15
CA ASP A 82 15.70 -11.69 -5.21
C ASP A 82 14.80 -12.92 -5.00
N ILE A 83 14.73 -13.77 -6.03
CA ILE A 83 13.90 -14.98 -6.04
C ILE A 83 14.52 -16.05 -5.13
N GLU A 84 15.85 -16.16 -5.12
CA GLU A 84 16.57 -17.17 -4.35
C GLU A 84 16.56 -16.88 -2.86
N GLU A 85 16.58 -15.62 -2.43
CA GLU A 85 16.52 -15.22 -1.03
C GLU A 85 15.11 -14.79 -0.61
N ALA A 86 14.16 -14.74 -1.55
CA ALA A 86 12.82 -14.19 -1.37
C ALA A 86 12.87 -12.79 -0.71
N ARG A 87 13.72 -11.90 -1.24
CA ARG A 87 14.03 -10.61 -0.61
C ARG A 87 13.75 -9.43 -1.55
N LEU A 88 12.87 -8.55 -1.10
CA LEU A 88 12.50 -7.31 -1.77
C LEU A 88 13.38 -6.17 -1.27
N ALA A 89 13.84 -5.31 -2.18
CA ALA A 89 14.58 -4.10 -1.85
C ALA A 89 14.23 -2.97 -2.81
N SER A 90 14.32 -1.73 -2.33
CA SER A 90 14.13 -0.53 -3.14
C SER A 90 14.90 0.66 -2.58
N GLY A 91 15.26 1.59 -3.45
CA GLY A 91 15.52 2.97 -3.05
C GLY A 91 14.22 3.71 -2.69
N LYS A 92 14.19 5.02 -2.99
CA LYS A 92 12.97 5.83 -2.85
C LYS A 92 11.87 5.39 -3.81
N VAL A 93 10.65 5.30 -3.29
CA VAL A 93 9.49 4.72 -3.98
C VAL A 93 8.43 5.75 -4.38
N GLY A 94 8.64 7.03 -4.11
CA GLY A 94 7.69 8.08 -4.47
C GLY A 94 6.43 8.09 -3.63
N SER A 95 5.27 8.41 -4.21
CA SER A 95 4.00 8.47 -3.49
C SER A 95 2.77 8.02 -4.28
N GLY A 96 2.94 7.54 -5.51
CA GLY A 96 1.85 7.03 -6.35
C GLY A 96 1.76 5.50 -6.34
N GLU A 97 1.28 4.96 -7.45
CA GLU A 97 1.13 3.52 -7.73
C GLU A 97 2.42 2.70 -7.50
N PHE A 98 3.62 3.22 -7.82
CA PHE A 98 4.89 2.54 -7.52
C PHE A 98 5.04 2.33 -6.00
N SER A 99 4.80 3.38 -5.21
CA SER A 99 4.82 3.33 -3.75
C SER A 99 3.77 2.35 -3.22
N ASP A 100 2.54 2.41 -3.73
CA ASP A 100 1.43 1.58 -3.26
C ASP A 100 1.69 0.07 -3.47
N VAL A 101 2.33 -0.31 -4.57
CA VAL A 101 2.72 -1.70 -4.83
C VAL A 101 3.89 -2.13 -3.94
N MET A 102 4.90 -1.27 -3.75
CA MET A 102 6.01 -1.57 -2.82
C MET A 102 5.51 -1.78 -1.39
N ARG A 103 4.57 -0.94 -0.94
CA ARG A 103 3.88 -1.10 0.35
C ARG A 103 3.17 -2.45 0.46
N ALA A 104 2.51 -2.91 -0.60
CA ALA A 104 1.88 -4.23 -0.61
C ALA A 104 2.89 -5.38 -0.57
N GLY A 105 4.02 -5.25 -1.27
CA GLY A 105 5.13 -6.19 -1.17
C GLY A 105 5.63 -6.32 0.28
N TYR A 106 5.87 -5.21 0.97
CA TYR A 106 6.27 -5.24 2.39
C TYR A 106 5.17 -5.74 3.33
N MET A 107 3.90 -5.46 3.05
CA MET A 107 2.77 -6.04 3.77
C MET A 107 2.71 -7.56 3.61
N LEU A 108 3.10 -8.12 2.45
CA LEU A 108 3.16 -9.57 2.28
C LEU A 108 4.15 -10.22 3.25
N TYR A 109 5.31 -9.61 3.52
CA TYR A 109 6.20 -10.09 4.58
C TYR A 109 5.53 -10.05 5.95
N GLU A 110 4.82 -8.96 6.26
CA GLU A 110 4.10 -8.83 7.53
C GLU A 110 3.09 -9.95 7.75
N LEU A 111 2.42 -10.41 6.69
CA LEU A 111 1.43 -11.49 6.72
C LEU A 111 2.05 -12.88 6.89
N TYR A 112 3.32 -13.07 6.53
CA TYR A 112 4.06 -14.32 6.71
C TYR A 112 4.83 -14.39 8.03
N ASP A 113 5.24 -13.23 8.56
CA ASP A 113 6.01 -13.11 9.79
C ASP A 113 5.09 -13.14 11.04
N ALA A 114 5.29 -14.14 11.89
CA ALA A 114 4.58 -14.28 13.15
C ALA A 114 5.06 -13.30 14.25
N GLY A 115 6.23 -12.68 14.08
CA GLY A 115 6.77 -11.67 14.99
C GLY A 115 6.15 -10.30 14.81
N TYR A 116 6.50 -9.33 15.66
CA TYR A 116 5.95 -7.96 15.66
C TYR A 116 6.67 -6.99 14.71
N GLY A 117 6.97 -7.42 13.48
CA GLY A 117 7.38 -6.48 12.43
C GLY A 117 6.20 -5.80 11.74
N PHE A 118 6.42 -4.60 11.19
CA PHE A 118 5.39 -3.84 10.50
C PHE A 118 5.87 -3.30 9.16
N ALA A 119 4.98 -3.36 8.17
CA ALA A 119 5.15 -2.70 6.91
C ALA A 119 4.91 -1.19 7.11
N GLN A 120 5.89 -0.38 6.69
CA GLN A 120 5.93 1.06 6.95
C GLN A 120 6.30 1.84 5.68
N GLN A 121 5.83 3.08 5.63
CA GLN A 121 6.39 4.11 4.77
C GLN A 121 6.98 5.21 5.64
N ASP A 122 8.27 5.48 5.45
CA ASP A 122 9.05 6.38 6.28
C ASP A 122 8.88 6.05 7.77
N THR A 123 8.09 6.82 8.52
CA THR A 123 7.83 6.55 9.94
C THR A 123 6.46 5.95 10.23
N ASP A 124 5.60 5.89 9.22
CA ASP A 124 4.15 5.68 9.37
C ASP A 124 3.77 4.26 8.98
N PHE A 125 2.77 3.70 9.66
CA PHE A 125 2.30 2.36 9.34
C PHE A 125 1.57 2.36 8.00
N ILE A 126 1.76 1.30 7.21
CA ILE A 126 0.94 1.11 6.02
C ILE A 126 -0.47 0.72 6.47
N ASN A 127 -1.48 1.33 5.85
CA ASN A 127 -2.88 1.04 6.14
C ASN A 127 -3.22 -0.42 5.77
N ALA A 128 -3.49 -1.25 6.77
CA ALA A 128 -3.71 -2.67 6.57
C ALA A 128 -5.05 -3.01 5.88
N SER A 129 -6.11 -2.20 6.04
CA SER A 129 -7.41 -2.58 5.47
C SER A 129 -7.41 -2.52 3.94
N TYR A 130 -6.78 -1.49 3.37
CA TYR A 130 -6.69 -1.33 1.92
C TYR A 130 -5.69 -2.32 1.32
N THR A 131 -4.48 -2.38 1.89
CA THR A 131 -3.41 -3.21 1.34
C THR A 131 -3.68 -4.70 1.48
N ILE A 132 -4.18 -5.19 2.63
CA ILE A 132 -4.54 -6.61 2.77
C ILE A 132 -5.75 -6.95 1.88
N GLY A 133 -6.72 -6.03 1.74
CA GLY A 133 -7.85 -6.20 0.83
C GLY A 133 -7.40 -6.42 -0.62
N TRP A 134 -6.44 -5.64 -1.10
CA TRP A 134 -5.87 -5.86 -2.44
C TRP A 134 -5.10 -7.16 -2.55
N ILE A 135 -4.27 -7.50 -1.56
CA ILE A 135 -3.54 -8.78 -1.52
C ILE A 135 -4.51 -9.97 -1.59
N ASN A 136 -5.61 -9.94 -0.82
CA ASN A 136 -6.65 -10.96 -0.85
C ASN A 136 -7.31 -11.09 -2.21
N HIS A 137 -7.54 -9.97 -2.91
CA HIS A 137 -8.08 -9.98 -4.27
C HIS A 137 -7.08 -10.55 -5.29
N ALA A 138 -5.89 -9.95 -5.36
CA ALA A 138 -4.86 -10.26 -6.36
C ALA A 138 -4.35 -11.70 -6.27
N LEU A 139 -4.35 -12.28 -5.07
CA LEU A 139 -3.82 -13.62 -4.80
C LEU A 139 -4.92 -14.65 -4.50
N GLY A 140 -6.19 -14.24 -4.40
CA GLY A 140 -7.29 -15.12 -3.99
C GLY A 140 -7.15 -15.67 -2.57
N THR A 141 -6.50 -14.93 -1.67
CA THR A 141 -6.25 -15.35 -0.28
C THR A 141 -7.33 -14.82 0.68
N GLN A 142 -7.24 -15.25 1.94
CA GLN A 142 -8.19 -14.88 3.01
C GLN A 142 -7.45 -14.35 4.25
N TYR A 143 -6.44 -13.51 4.04
CA TYR A 143 -5.70 -12.89 5.13
C TYR A 143 -6.62 -12.02 5.98
N THR A 144 -6.39 -12.10 7.28
CA THR A 144 -7.05 -11.29 8.32
C THR A 144 -6.08 -10.19 8.78
N PRO A 145 -6.50 -9.27 9.66
CA PRO A 145 -5.58 -8.30 10.27
C PRO A 145 -4.44 -8.94 11.09
N GLY A 146 -4.56 -10.22 11.44
CA GLY A 146 -3.51 -10.97 12.13
C GLY A 146 -3.07 -10.33 13.44
N LYS A 147 -1.76 -10.15 13.60
CA LYS A 147 -1.15 -9.59 14.82
C LYS A 147 -1.60 -8.15 15.14
N ARG A 148 -2.09 -7.38 14.16
CA ARG A 148 -2.58 -6.01 14.37
C ARG A 148 -3.81 -5.95 15.28
N ALA A 149 -4.46 -7.08 15.57
CA ALA A 149 -5.49 -7.18 16.60
C ALA A 149 -4.96 -6.90 18.02
N ASN A 150 -3.66 -7.10 18.28
CA ASN A 150 -3.01 -6.89 19.57
C ASN A 150 -2.36 -5.50 19.65
N ILE A 151 -3.19 -4.46 19.65
CA ILE A 151 -2.77 -3.07 19.45
C ILE A 151 -1.69 -2.62 20.45
N TRP A 152 -1.85 -2.96 21.74
CA TRP A 152 -0.85 -2.62 22.75
C TRP A 152 0.51 -3.20 22.40
N ALA A 153 0.57 -4.51 22.11
CA ALA A 153 1.80 -5.20 21.77
C ALA A 153 2.43 -4.64 20.49
N CYS A 154 1.61 -4.23 19.52
CA CYS A 154 2.09 -3.60 18.30
C CYS A 154 2.78 -2.25 18.57
N ILE A 155 2.13 -1.37 19.33
CA ILE A 155 2.69 -0.05 19.66
C ILE A 155 3.89 -0.16 20.58
N GLU A 156 3.81 -1.00 21.60
CA GLU A 156 4.91 -1.28 22.53
C GLU A 156 6.15 -1.74 21.76
N HIS A 157 6.01 -2.70 20.85
CA HIS A 157 7.13 -3.18 20.05
C HIS A 157 7.70 -2.09 19.12
N ASP A 158 6.86 -1.33 18.42
CA ASP A 158 7.34 -0.30 17.47
C ASP A 158 8.09 0.83 18.18
N ILE A 159 7.56 1.33 19.30
CA ILE A 159 8.17 2.43 20.07
C ILE A 159 9.50 2.02 20.69
N LEU A 160 9.53 0.86 21.36
CA LEU A 160 10.74 0.37 22.01
C LEU A 160 11.83 0.03 21.00
N LYS A 161 11.47 -0.53 19.83
CA LYS A 161 12.46 -0.86 18.78
C LYS A 161 13.04 0.37 18.08
N LYS A 162 12.26 1.43 17.89
CA LYS A 162 12.70 2.65 17.20
C LYS A 162 13.47 3.62 18.09
N GLU A 163 13.59 3.33 19.40
CA GLU A 163 14.06 4.29 20.42
C GLU A 163 13.30 5.64 20.32
N ARG A 164 12.07 5.59 19.81
CA ARG A 164 11.23 6.75 19.55
C ARG A 164 10.20 6.80 20.67
N TYR A 165 10.58 7.41 21.80
CA TYR A 165 9.80 7.47 23.04
C TYR A 165 8.53 8.35 22.98
N ASP A 166 7.98 8.62 21.80
CA ASP A 166 6.79 9.45 21.58
C ASP A 166 5.78 8.76 20.64
N LEU A 167 4.62 8.41 21.20
CA LEU A 167 3.44 7.97 20.47
C LEU A 167 2.77 9.17 19.79
N ARG A 168 2.42 9.06 18.51
CA ARG A 168 1.64 10.08 17.79
C ARG A 168 0.23 9.58 17.52
N ARG A 169 -0.71 10.50 17.34
CA ARG A 169 -2.08 10.17 16.92
C ARG A 169 -2.10 9.43 15.58
N SER A 170 -1.23 9.79 14.64
CA SER A 170 -1.12 9.12 13.33
C SER A 170 -0.78 7.64 13.46
N ASP A 171 0.07 7.28 14.42
CA ASP A 171 0.48 5.88 14.64
C ASP A 171 -0.76 5.00 14.95
N LEU A 172 -1.70 5.51 15.75
CA LEU A 172 -2.96 4.80 16.03
C LEU A 172 -3.92 4.78 14.84
N THR A 173 -4.00 5.86 14.06
CA THR A 173 -4.91 5.92 12.91
C THR A 173 -4.48 4.99 11.79
N ASP A 174 -3.19 4.80 11.62
CA ASP A 174 -2.61 4.01 10.54
C ASP A 174 -2.55 2.52 10.90
N LEU A 175 -2.28 2.21 12.17
CA LEU A 175 -2.33 0.86 12.70
C LEU A 175 -3.78 0.32 12.75
N ILE A 176 -4.74 1.18 13.11
CA ILE A 176 -6.18 0.84 13.24
C ILE A 176 -7.01 1.67 12.25
N PRO A 177 -7.18 1.16 11.01
CA PRO A 177 -8.11 1.72 10.05
C PRO A 177 -9.50 1.96 10.64
N TYR A 178 -10.21 2.96 10.13
CA TYR A 178 -11.48 3.42 10.67
C TYR A 178 -12.52 2.28 10.85
N SER A 179 -12.60 1.38 9.87
CA SER A 179 -13.50 0.23 9.88
C SER A 179 -13.24 -0.76 11.02
N TRP A 180 -12.05 -0.74 11.63
CA TRP A 180 -11.67 -1.65 12.73
C TRP A 180 -11.72 -0.98 14.09
N ARG A 181 -11.96 0.34 14.19
CA ARG A 181 -11.92 1.05 15.48
C ARG A 181 -12.91 0.53 16.51
N GLN A 182 -14.09 0.10 16.06
CA GLN A 182 -15.09 -0.50 16.96
C GLN A 182 -14.60 -1.84 17.52
N ALA A 183 -13.90 -2.63 16.70
CA ALA A 183 -13.31 -3.91 17.08
C ALA A 183 -12.06 -3.75 17.97
N ALA A 184 -11.28 -2.71 17.70
CA ALA A 184 -10.10 -2.25 18.44
C ALA A 184 -10.41 -1.62 19.79
N GLY A 185 -11.66 -1.19 20.00
CA GLY A 185 -12.10 -0.66 21.28
C GLY A 185 -11.81 -1.63 22.43
N GLY A 186 -11.56 -1.08 23.61
CA GLY A 186 -11.19 -1.87 24.79
C GLY A 186 -10.22 -1.10 25.68
N THR A 187 -9.71 -1.79 26.69
CA THR A 187 -8.77 -1.24 27.66
C THR A 187 -7.46 -0.80 27.00
N ASP A 188 -6.93 -1.60 26.06
CA ASP A 188 -5.67 -1.29 25.35
C ASP A 188 -5.74 0.03 24.56
N LEU A 189 -6.80 0.23 23.78
CA LEU A 189 -6.97 1.46 23.02
C LEU A 189 -7.21 2.66 23.96
N ALA A 190 -7.96 2.46 25.05
CA ALA A 190 -8.18 3.51 26.04
C ALA A 190 -6.85 3.95 26.69
N ASP A 191 -6.01 3.01 27.09
CA ASP A 191 -4.70 3.29 27.70
C ASP A 191 -3.80 4.09 26.75
N LEU A 192 -3.75 3.71 25.47
CA LEU A 192 -2.98 4.42 24.45
C LEU A 192 -3.50 5.85 24.21
N LEU A 193 -4.82 6.03 24.25
CA LEU A 193 -5.43 7.37 24.17
C LEU A 193 -5.12 8.20 25.41
N TYR A 194 -5.13 7.61 26.61
CA TYR A 194 -4.74 8.31 27.84
C TYR A 194 -3.26 8.71 27.85
N ILE A 195 -2.37 7.88 27.29
CA ILE A 195 -0.96 8.24 27.09
C ILE A 195 -0.82 9.43 26.14
N LEU A 196 -1.65 9.51 25.09
CA LEU A 196 -1.60 10.58 24.09
C LEU A 196 -2.23 11.89 24.55
N GLU A 197 -3.41 11.81 25.16
CA GLU A 197 -4.29 12.96 25.43
C GLU A 197 -4.22 13.41 26.90
N GLY A 198 -3.71 12.55 27.79
CA GLY A 198 -3.72 12.72 29.22
C GLY A 198 -5.04 12.26 29.86
N THR A 199 -5.08 12.27 31.19
CA THR A 199 -6.23 11.79 31.98
C THR A 199 -6.97 12.90 32.74
N LYS A 200 -6.68 14.16 32.44
CA LYS A 200 -7.21 15.33 33.18
C LYS A 200 -8.72 15.51 33.08
N ASP A 201 -9.31 15.06 31.97
CA ASP A 201 -10.75 15.22 31.72
C ASP A 201 -11.59 14.09 32.34
N LEU A 202 -10.96 13.12 33.02
CA LEU A 202 -11.68 12.10 33.79
C LEU A 202 -12.28 12.73 35.05
N SER A 203 -13.62 12.78 35.12
CA SER A 203 -14.36 13.28 36.28
C SER A 203 -15.55 12.38 36.63
N GLU A 204 -15.91 12.33 37.92
CA GLU A 204 -17.06 11.54 38.39
C GLU A 204 -18.39 12.00 37.82
N GLU A 205 -18.51 13.29 37.47
CA GLU A 205 -19.72 13.84 36.86
C GLU A 205 -20.01 13.21 35.48
N ASN A 206 -18.98 12.67 34.84
CA ASN A 206 -19.04 12.16 33.46
C ASN A 206 -18.86 10.63 33.35
N LEU A 207 -18.67 9.91 34.46
CA LEU A 207 -18.28 8.49 34.46
C LEU A 207 -19.17 7.62 35.35
N GLU A 208 -19.56 6.46 34.81
CA GLU A 208 -20.34 5.46 35.54
C GLU A 208 -19.45 4.47 36.30
N LYS A 209 -19.82 4.13 37.54
CA LYS A 209 -19.14 3.11 38.34
C LYS A 209 -19.17 1.75 37.63
N GLY A 210 -18.05 1.04 37.68
CA GLY A 210 -17.90 -0.27 37.01
C GLY A 210 -17.45 -0.18 35.56
N THR A 211 -17.23 1.03 35.03
CA THR A 211 -16.59 1.23 33.73
C THR A 211 -15.06 1.29 33.86
N TYR A 212 -14.33 0.98 32.78
CA TYR A 212 -12.88 1.07 32.78
C TYR A 212 -12.34 2.49 33.06
N PRO A 213 -12.88 3.57 32.44
CA PRO A 213 -12.45 4.92 32.76
C PRO A 213 -12.64 5.29 34.24
N TYR A 214 -13.69 4.78 34.89
CA TYR A 214 -13.90 5.00 36.32
C TYR A 214 -12.80 4.33 37.15
N ASP A 215 -12.42 3.09 36.83
CA ASP A 215 -11.34 2.40 37.55
C ASP A 215 -9.97 3.09 37.30
N VAL A 216 -9.73 3.63 36.10
CA VAL A 216 -8.54 4.47 35.81
C VAL A 216 -8.54 5.76 36.65
N LEU A 217 -9.70 6.41 36.82
CA LEU A 217 -9.84 7.57 37.69
C LEU A 217 -9.53 7.23 39.16
N GLU A 218 -9.99 6.08 39.64
CA GLU A 218 -9.69 5.61 41.00
C GLU A 218 -8.18 5.32 41.17
N CYS A 219 -7.52 4.73 40.15
CA CYS A 219 -6.06 4.61 40.14
C CYS A 219 -5.36 5.96 40.22
N ARG A 220 -5.83 6.95 39.45
CA ARG A 220 -5.26 8.30 39.47
C ARG A 220 -5.36 8.93 40.87
N ARG A 221 -6.53 8.85 41.50
CA ARG A 221 -6.77 9.37 42.85
C ARG A 221 -5.91 8.68 43.91
N ALA A 222 -5.77 7.36 43.82
CA ALA A 222 -4.91 6.61 44.73
C ALA A 222 -3.44 7.07 44.61
N LEU A 223 -2.96 7.30 43.39
CA LEU A 223 -1.62 7.82 43.13
C LEU A 223 -1.44 9.28 43.57
N GLU A 224 -2.43 10.14 43.33
CA GLU A 224 -2.41 11.54 43.80
C GLU A 224 -2.30 11.61 45.33
N ASN A 225 -3.11 10.81 46.05
CA ASN A 225 -3.04 10.70 47.51
C ASN A 225 -1.69 10.14 47.99
N TYR A 226 -1.16 9.11 47.32
CA TYR A 226 0.15 8.54 47.63
C TYR A 226 1.27 9.57 47.49
N PHE A 227 1.27 10.35 46.41
CA PHE A 227 2.28 11.37 46.12
C PHE A 227 2.09 12.70 46.84
N HIS A 228 0.99 12.88 47.59
CA HIS A 228 0.75 14.09 48.38
C HIS A 228 1.67 14.19 49.62
N SER A 229 2.16 13.05 50.11
CA SER A 229 3.16 12.99 51.18
C SER A 229 4.59 13.12 50.60
N GLU A 230 5.42 14.00 51.17
CA GLU A 230 6.80 14.23 50.71
C GLU A 230 7.73 13.01 50.90
N ASP A 231 7.34 12.04 51.73
CA ASP A 231 8.16 10.86 52.06
C ASP A 231 8.02 9.70 51.05
N HIS A 232 7.07 9.76 50.12
CA HIS A 232 6.78 8.66 49.20
C HIS A 232 7.49 8.80 47.84
N GLY A 233 8.53 8.00 47.66
CA GLY A 233 9.26 7.86 46.41
C GLY A 233 8.51 7.02 45.35
N ILE A 234 8.87 7.26 44.09
CA ILE A 234 8.40 6.47 42.94
C ILE A 234 8.96 5.03 43.01
N GLU A 235 10.13 4.83 43.61
CA GLU A 235 10.81 3.53 43.69
C GLU A 235 9.99 2.46 44.42
N ALA A 236 9.30 2.81 45.50
CA ALA A 236 8.45 1.88 46.23
C ALA A 236 7.24 1.43 45.39
N LEU A 237 6.68 2.33 44.57
CA LEU A 237 5.65 1.96 43.60
C LEU A 237 6.19 0.99 42.56
N TRP A 238 7.37 1.25 41.99
CA TRP A 238 8.02 0.32 41.06
C TRP A 238 8.31 -1.05 41.68
N ALA A 239 8.75 -1.08 42.94
CA ALA A 239 8.97 -2.32 43.67
C ALA A 239 7.66 -3.12 43.83
N LEU A 240 6.55 -2.44 44.13
CA LEU A 240 5.22 -3.05 44.21
C LEU A 240 4.77 -3.61 42.86
N LEU A 241 4.95 -2.88 41.75
CA LEU A 241 4.55 -3.33 40.41
C LEU A 241 5.34 -4.56 39.92
N LYS A 242 6.47 -4.88 40.54
CA LYS A 242 7.28 -6.07 40.24
C LYS A 242 6.93 -7.28 41.10
N GLN A 243 6.03 -7.13 42.07
CA GLN A 243 5.63 -8.23 42.97
C GLN A 243 4.56 -9.13 42.33
N GLU A 244 4.58 -10.40 42.73
CA GLU A 244 3.54 -11.38 42.37
C GLU A 244 2.20 -11.07 43.05
N TYR A 245 1.11 -11.56 42.46
CA TYR A 245 -0.26 -11.37 42.94
C TYR A 245 -0.43 -11.61 44.45
N ALA A 246 0.11 -12.71 44.98
CA ALA A 246 -0.06 -13.09 46.38
C ALA A 246 0.52 -12.07 47.37
N VAL A 247 1.65 -11.45 47.00
CA VAL A 247 2.32 -10.43 47.81
C VAL A 247 1.53 -9.13 47.76
N ARG A 248 1.12 -8.70 46.56
CA ARG A 248 0.32 -7.48 46.35
C ARG A 248 -1.03 -7.57 47.07
N ALA A 249 -1.67 -8.74 47.07
CA ALA A 249 -2.95 -8.96 47.73
C ALA A 249 -2.89 -8.84 49.26
N GLN A 250 -1.71 -9.06 49.86
CA GLN A 250 -1.49 -9.02 51.30
C GLN A 250 -0.87 -7.71 51.79
N GLU A 251 -0.65 -6.73 50.92
CA GLU A 251 -0.03 -5.44 51.25
C GLU A 251 -0.77 -4.74 52.41
N GLN A 252 -0.02 -4.39 53.45
CA GLN A 252 -0.53 -3.75 54.68
C GLN A 252 -0.01 -2.33 54.89
N VAL A 253 0.96 -1.87 54.09
CA VAL A 253 1.45 -0.49 54.18
C VAL A 253 0.32 0.46 53.82
N ASP A 254 -0.18 1.24 54.78
CA ASP A 254 -1.38 2.08 54.63
C ASP A 254 -1.35 2.99 53.38
N ALA A 255 -0.17 3.52 53.03
CA ALA A 255 0.01 4.36 51.85
C ALA A 255 -0.09 3.60 50.52
N LEU A 256 0.38 2.35 50.46
CA LEU A 256 0.41 1.52 49.24
C LEU A 256 -0.80 0.61 49.11
N LYS A 257 -1.47 0.29 50.23
CA LYS A 257 -2.60 -0.63 50.27
C LYS A 257 -3.72 -0.27 49.28
N PRO A 258 -4.16 0.99 49.12
CA PRO A 258 -5.17 1.34 48.10
C PRO A 258 -4.69 1.04 46.68
N ILE A 259 -3.42 1.35 46.38
CA ILE A 259 -2.80 1.08 45.08
C ILE A 259 -2.70 -0.43 44.85
N ALA A 260 -2.19 -1.18 45.84
CA ALA A 260 -2.01 -2.63 45.77
C ALA A 260 -3.33 -3.35 45.48
N GLN A 261 -4.45 -2.94 46.08
CA GLN A 261 -5.77 -3.50 45.77
C GLN A 261 -6.19 -3.25 44.31
N LEU A 262 -5.90 -2.07 43.76
CA LEU A 262 -6.17 -1.76 42.36
C LEU A 262 -5.28 -2.61 41.41
N THR A 263 -4.02 -2.86 41.78
CA THR A 263 -3.11 -3.67 40.95
C THR A 263 -3.60 -5.10 40.72
N LEU A 264 -4.51 -5.62 41.54
CA LEU A 264 -5.03 -6.98 41.40
C LEU A 264 -5.89 -7.18 40.15
N TYR A 265 -6.43 -6.09 39.58
CA TYR A 265 -7.33 -6.15 38.41
C TYR A 265 -7.08 -5.06 37.35
N ILE A 266 -6.15 -4.13 37.59
CA ILE A 266 -5.74 -3.11 36.64
C ILE A 266 -4.34 -3.42 36.11
N PRO A 267 -4.08 -3.31 34.79
CA PRO A 267 -2.76 -3.56 34.22
C PRO A 267 -1.67 -2.62 34.78
N ALA A 268 -0.45 -3.13 34.95
CA ALA A 268 0.68 -2.36 35.50
C ALA A 268 0.96 -1.05 34.74
N ARG A 269 0.82 -1.06 33.40
CA ARG A 269 0.99 0.11 32.52
C ARG A 269 0.13 1.31 32.94
N VAL A 270 -1.04 1.09 33.53
CA VAL A 270 -1.94 2.16 34.00
C VAL A 270 -1.28 2.97 35.10
N PHE A 271 -0.70 2.29 36.08
CA PHE A 271 0.03 2.94 37.17
C PHE A 271 1.26 3.69 36.66
N VAL A 272 1.93 3.15 35.64
CA VAL A 272 3.12 3.77 35.05
C VAL A 272 2.76 5.05 34.29
N TYR A 273 1.77 5.03 33.37
CA TYR A 273 1.43 6.25 32.61
C TYR A 273 0.79 7.32 33.49
N LEU A 274 -0.01 6.96 34.49
CA LEU A 274 -0.57 7.92 35.44
C LEU A 274 0.52 8.55 36.30
N THR A 275 1.47 7.76 36.78
CA THR A 275 2.63 8.27 37.53
C THR A 275 3.48 9.19 36.65
N ALA A 276 3.71 8.81 35.39
CA ALA A 276 4.42 9.65 34.43
C ALA A 276 3.72 11.00 34.25
N GLU A 277 2.39 10.99 34.09
CA GLU A 277 1.60 12.23 33.98
C GLU A 277 1.70 13.09 35.25
N LEU A 278 1.47 12.52 36.43
CA LEU A 278 1.48 13.23 37.72
C LEU A 278 2.85 13.82 38.06
N LYS A 279 3.93 13.13 37.69
CA LYS A 279 5.31 13.55 37.96
C LYS A 279 5.97 14.27 36.78
N LYS A 280 5.24 14.51 35.68
CA LYS A 280 5.73 15.13 34.44
C LYS A 280 6.95 14.41 33.84
N LEU A 281 6.93 13.08 33.90
CA LEU A 281 7.92 12.20 33.31
C LEU A 281 7.40 11.68 31.96
N LYS A 282 8.29 11.08 31.17
CA LYS A 282 7.93 10.45 29.90
C LYS A 282 7.61 8.98 30.13
N PHE A 283 6.38 8.58 29.78
CA PHE A 283 5.89 7.22 29.97
C PHE A 283 6.81 6.18 29.29
N TRP A 284 7.13 6.35 28.01
CA TRP A 284 7.86 5.33 27.25
C TRP A 284 9.31 5.13 27.71
N GLU A 285 9.98 6.18 28.20
CA GLU A 285 11.33 6.07 28.79
C GLU A 285 11.32 5.26 30.10
N ILE A 286 10.25 5.38 30.89
CA ILE A 286 10.04 4.57 32.10
C ILE A 286 9.63 3.15 31.72
N TRP A 287 8.73 3.02 30.74
CA TRP A 287 8.18 1.74 30.33
C TRP A 287 9.25 0.82 29.78
N GLU A 288 10.19 1.33 28.98
CA GLU A 288 11.37 0.58 28.51
C GLU A 288 12.13 -0.13 29.64
N GLN A 289 12.25 0.51 30.81
CA GLN A 289 12.98 -0.05 31.95
C GLN A 289 12.15 -1.04 32.79
N LEU A 290 10.82 -1.00 32.66
CA LEU A 290 9.90 -1.70 33.57
C LEU A 290 9.11 -2.83 32.89
N HIS A 291 8.81 -2.74 31.59
CA HIS A 291 7.78 -3.56 30.93
C HIS A 291 8.00 -5.07 31.02
N GLU A 292 9.25 -5.53 31.13
CA GLU A 292 9.58 -6.96 31.29
C GLU A 292 9.43 -7.44 32.73
N ALA A 293 9.60 -6.56 33.71
CA ALA A 293 9.68 -6.91 35.13
C ALA A 293 8.36 -6.68 35.90
N VAL A 294 7.46 -5.87 35.34
CA VAL A 294 6.16 -5.61 35.98
C VAL A 294 5.20 -6.80 35.84
N TYR A 295 4.25 -6.89 36.76
CA TYR A 295 3.27 -7.95 36.78
C TYR A 295 2.40 -7.99 35.51
N ARG A 296 1.93 -9.21 35.20
CA ARG A 296 0.96 -9.53 34.13
C ARG A 296 -0.07 -10.58 34.58
N ASP A 297 -0.15 -10.79 35.90
CA ASP A 297 -1.01 -11.76 36.59
C ASP A 297 -2.25 -11.10 37.20
N GLU A 298 -2.57 -9.86 36.81
CA GLU A 298 -3.84 -9.23 37.15
C GLU A 298 -5.03 -10.07 36.68
N GLN A 299 -6.16 -9.92 37.38
CA GLN A 299 -7.44 -10.52 37.03
C GLN A 299 -8.38 -9.40 36.57
N PRO A 300 -8.35 -9.00 35.28
CA PRO A 300 -9.10 -7.85 34.82
C PRO A 300 -10.59 -8.03 35.00
N ARG A 301 -11.26 -6.97 35.40
CA ARG A 301 -12.73 -6.95 35.40
C ARG A 301 -13.25 -7.07 33.97
N GLN A 302 -14.44 -7.66 33.85
CA GLN A 302 -15.13 -7.71 32.58
C GLN A 302 -15.93 -6.42 32.36
N TYR A 303 -15.35 -5.48 31.60
CA TYR A 303 -15.99 -4.21 31.25
C TYR A 303 -16.92 -4.29 30.03
N ALA A 304 -16.72 -5.26 29.15
CA ALA A 304 -17.53 -5.45 27.96
C ALA A 304 -18.44 -6.67 28.11
N SER A 305 -19.65 -6.58 27.55
CA SER A 305 -20.56 -7.73 27.50
C SER A 305 -19.97 -8.88 26.69
N ASP A 306 -20.43 -10.11 26.93
CA ASP A 306 -19.94 -11.28 26.19
C ASP A 306 -20.26 -11.17 24.70
N GLU A 307 -21.42 -10.59 24.33
CA GLU A 307 -21.77 -10.34 22.93
C GLU A 307 -20.78 -9.39 22.25
N LEU A 308 -20.39 -8.31 22.94
CA LEU A 308 -19.43 -7.34 22.39
C LEU A 308 -18.05 -7.97 22.25
N ARG A 309 -17.61 -8.79 23.21
CA ARG A 309 -16.32 -9.48 23.15
C ARG A 309 -16.27 -10.48 21.99
N GLU A 310 -17.36 -11.22 21.78
CA GLU A 310 -17.42 -12.19 20.69
C GLU A 310 -17.52 -11.48 19.32
N CYS A 311 -18.26 -10.37 19.23
CA CYS A 311 -18.28 -9.51 18.06
C CYS A 311 -16.86 -9.01 17.69
N ARG A 312 -16.10 -8.48 18.66
CA ARG A 312 -14.72 -8.02 18.45
C ARG A 312 -13.82 -9.15 17.94
N LYS A 313 -13.86 -10.33 18.60
CA LYS A 313 -13.12 -11.52 18.16
C LYS A 313 -13.49 -11.96 16.74
N GLY A 314 -14.77 -11.88 16.39
CA GLY A 314 -15.27 -12.20 15.05
C GLY A 314 -14.65 -11.30 13.99
N VAL A 315 -14.58 -9.99 14.23
CA VAL A 315 -13.97 -9.03 13.28
C VAL A 315 -12.50 -9.38 13.02
N TRP A 316 -11.72 -9.67 14.06
CA TRP A 316 -10.29 -9.99 13.92
C TRP A 316 -10.00 -11.31 13.19
N LYS A 317 -10.94 -12.26 13.23
CA LYS A 317 -10.84 -13.54 12.54
C LYS A 317 -11.42 -13.51 11.13
N THR A 318 -12.16 -12.46 10.79
CA THR A 318 -12.79 -12.34 9.47
C THR A 318 -11.74 -11.87 8.46
N PRO A 319 -11.63 -12.53 7.29
CA PRO A 319 -10.78 -12.07 6.22
C PRO A 319 -11.09 -10.61 5.84
N VAL A 320 -10.06 -9.83 5.57
CA VAL A 320 -10.25 -8.46 5.09
C VAL A 320 -10.95 -8.52 3.72
N PRO A 321 -12.05 -7.77 3.50
CA PRO A 321 -12.78 -7.82 2.24
C PRO A 321 -11.86 -7.53 1.04
N PRO A 322 -11.95 -8.32 -0.05
CA PRO A 322 -11.11 -8.13 -1.21
C PRO A 322 -11.38 -6.78 -1.90
N MET A 323 -10.32 -6.12 -2.33
CA MET A 323 -10.35 -4.83 -3.05
C MET A 323 -9.75 -4.99 -4.43
N ARG A 324 -10.40 -4.47 -5.47
CA ARG A 324 -9.89 -4.62 -6.83
C ARG A 324 -8.60 -3.85 -7.05
N THR A 325 -7.78 -4.30 -7.99
CA THR A 325 -6.52 -3.63 -8.31
C THR A 325 -6.71 -2.19 -8.81
N ASP A 326 -7.74 -1.92 -9.62
CA ASP A 326 -8.06 -0.56 -10.09
C ASP A 326 -8.54 0.37 -8.97
N GLU A 327 -9.14 -0.19 -7.91
CA GLU A 327 -9.55 0.56 -6.72
C GLU A 327 -8.36 0.82 -5.79
N TYR A 328 -7.48 -0.17 -5.59
CA TYR A 328 -6.31 -0.03 -4.72
C TYR A 328 -5.30 0.99 -5.26
N LEU A 329 -5.02 0.94 -6.56
CA LEU A 329 -4.07 1.85 -7.21
C LEU A 329 -4.67 3.23 -7.52
N ARG A 330 -5.95 3.45 -7.19
CA ARG A 330 -6.63 4.71 -7.47
C ARG A 330 -6.07 5.85 -6.61
N GLN A 331 -5.48 6.84 -7.27
CA GLN A 331 -4.95 8.02 -6.59
C GLN A 331 -6.06 9.01 -6.21
N HIS A 332 -6.26 9.20 -4.89
CA HIS A 332 -7.28 10.10 -4.33
C HIS A 332 -6.69 11.37 -3.68
N GLY A 333 -5.36 11.51 -3.63
CA GLY A 333 -4.67 12.53 -2.85
C GLY A 333 -4.85 13.96 -3.36
N PHE A 334 -4.69 14.94 -2.46
CA PHE A 334 -4.75 16.38 -2.76
C PHE A 334 -3.80 16.78 -3.91
N PHE A 335 -2.64 16.14 -4.02
CA PHE A 335 -1.66 16.39 -5.08
C PHE A 335 -2.06 15.80 -6.45
N ALA A 336 -2.97 14.82 -6.51
CA ALA A 336 -3.37 14.21 -7.78
C ALA A 336 -4.12 15.20 -8.70
N PHE A 337 -4.83 16.17 -8.11
CA PHE A 337 -5.76 17.06 -8.84
C PHE A 337 -5.48 18.57 -8.68
N TYR A 338 -4.47 18.95 -7.87
CA TYR A 338 -4.15 20.36 -7.67
C TYR A 338 -3.58 21.00 -8.95
N LYS A 339 -3.98 22.24 -9.25
CA LYS A 339 -3.62 22.99 -10.47
C LYS A 339 -4.06 22.33 -11.78
N THR A 340 -5.31 21.86 -11.85
CA THR A 340 -5.90 21.49 -13.15
C THR A 340 -5.78 22.70 -14.10
N PRO A 341 -5.07 22.56 -15.23
CA PRO A 341 -4.88 23.67 -16.15
C PRO A 341 -6.18 24.17 -16.78
N GLU A 342 -6.20 25.41 -17.27
CA GLU A 342 -7.38 26.01 -17.92
C GLU A 342 -7.90 25.14 -19.09
N GLU A 343 -7.00 24.47 -19.82
CA GLU A 343 -7.34 23.59 -20.93
C GLU A 343 -8.13 22.33 -20.51
N LEU A 344 -8.07 21.98 -19.22
CA LEU A 344 -8.80 20.85 -18.62
C LEU A 344 -9.91 21.33 -17.68
N GLN A 345 -10.20 22.62 -17.64
CA GLN A 345 -11.26 23.16 -16.79
C GLN A 345 -12.63 22.57 -17.19
N GLY A 346 -13.38 22.07 -16.20
CA GLY A 346 -14.69 21.46 -16.41
C GLY A 346 -14.65 20.00 -16.90
N LYS A 347 -13.47 19.43 -17.16
CA LYS A 347 -13.32 17.99 -17.39
C LYS A 347 -13.37 17.23 -16.06
N PRO A 348 -13.91 15.99 -16.05
CA PRO A 348 -13.85 15.15 -14.86
C PRO A 348 -12.41 14.79 -14.51
N ASN A 349 -12.16 14.55 -13.23
CA ASN A 349 -10.88 14.02 -12.78
C ASN A 349 -10.66 12.61 -13.36
N TYR A 350 -9.43 12.35 -13.79
CA TYR A 350 -8.98 11.03 -14.17
C TYR A 350 -8.84 10.14 -12.92
N TYR A 351 -9.30 8.90 -13.07
CA TYR A 351 -9.05 7.81 -12.15
C TYR A 351 -8.68 6.58 -12.96
N LEU A 352 -7.70 5.83 -12.48
CA LEU A 352 -7.32 4.55 -13.05
C LEU A 352 -8.55 3.64 -13.18
N SER A 353 -8.67 2.99 -14.34
CA SER A 353 -9.76 2.08 -14.67
C SER A 353 -9.25 0.79 -15.29
N ASP A 354 -10.11 -0.22 -15.39
CA ASP A 354 -9.77 -1.46 -16.11
C ASP A 354 -9.46 -1.24 -17.60
N ALA A 355 -9.95 -0.16 -18.22
CA ALA A 355 -9.59 0.20 -19.59
C ALA A 355 -8.11 0.57 -19.71
N ASP A 356 -7.48 1.06 -18.64
CA ASP A 356 -6.05 1.36 -18.58
C ASP A 356 -5.21 0.12 -18.27
N ARG A 357 -5.87 -0.98 -17.89
CA ARG A 357 -5.25 -2.25 -17.49
C ARG A 357 -5.39 -3.34 -18.56
N LEU A 358 -5.76 -2.97 -19.78
CA LEU A 358 -6.03 -3.93 -20.87
C LEU A 358 -4.84 -4.85 -21.19
N TYR A 359 -3.60 -4.44 -20.91
CA TYR A 359 -2.44 -5.32 -21.06
C TYR A 359 -2.57 -6.59 -20.22
N TRP A 360 -3.14 -6.49 -19.01
CA TRP A 360 -3.31 -7.59 -18.05
C TRP A 360 -4.58 -8.44 -18.27
N TRP A 361 -5.36 -8.17 -19.31
CA TRP A 361 -6.57 -8.95 -19.56
C TRP A 361 -6.23 -10.40 -19.94
N ASP A 362 -6.79 -11.36 -19.21
CA ASP A 362 -6.59 -12.80 -19.43
C ASP A 362 -7.91 -13.57 -19.53
N GLY A 363 -9.03 -12.86 -19.74
CA GLY A 363 -10.38 -13.42 -19.76
C GLY A 363 -11.01 -13.64 -18.39
N THR A 364 -10.29 -13.38 -17.29
CA THR A 364 -10.86 -13.40 -15.93
C THR A 364 -11.49 -12.05 -15.56
N ASP A 365 -12.09 -11.98 -14.36
CA ASP A 365 -12.68 -10.76 -13.81
C ASP A 365 -11.67 -9.77 -13.19
N GLU A 366 -10.37 -10.08 -13.25
CA GLU A 366 -9.29 -9.19 -12.78
C GLU A 366 -9.27 -7.86 -13.55
N VAL A 367 -9.46 -7.93 -14.87
CA VAL A 367 -9.61 -6.75 -15.75
C VAL A 367 -10.93 -6.91 -16.51
N ARG A 368 -11.90 -6.06 -16.21
CA ARG A 368 -13.23 -6.13 -16.85
C ARG A 368 -13.27 -5.31 -18.13
N ILE A 369 -13.74 -5.93 -19.20
CA ILE A 369 -14.14 -5.20 -20.41
C ILE A 369 -15.56 -4.69 -20.19
N THR A 370 -15.67 -3.42 -19.82
CA THR A 370 -16.98 -2.75 -19.69
C THR A 370 -17.66 -2.59 -21.05
N GLU A 371 -18.95 -2.26 -21.07
CA GLU A 371 -19.67 -2.00 -22.33
C GLU A 371 -19.03 -0.85 -23.13
N GLU A 372 -18.55 0.19 -22.46
CA GLU A 372 -17.84 1.31 -23.10
C GLU A 372 -16.51 0.86 -23.70
N THR A 373 -15.73 0.07 -22.95
CA THR A 373 -14.46 -0.48 -23.42
C THR A 373 -14.67 -1.44 -24.60
N ASP A 374 -15.70 -2.30 -24.56
CA ASP A 374 -16.04 -3.20 -25.66
C ASP A 374 -16.42 -2.43 -26.93
N LYS A 375 -17.27 -1.39 -26.80
CA LYS A 375 -17.62 -0.51 -27.93
C LYS A 375 -16.39 0.16 -28.52
N TRP A 376 -15.49 0.66 -27.68
CA TRP A 376 -14.24 1.26 -28.13
C TRP A 376 -13.35 0.25 -28.85
N LEU A 377 -13.15 -0.95 -28.29
CA LEU A 377 -12.36 -2.03 -28.92
C LEU A 377 -12.94 -2.44 -30.29
N ARG A 378 -14.28 -2.56 -30.41
CA ARG A 378 -14.94 -2.84 -31.68
C ARG A 378 -14.72 -1.75 -32.71
N LYS A 379 -14.78 -0.47 -32.30
CA LYS A 379 -14.47 0.67 -33.18
C LYS A 379 -13.03 0.59 -33.68
N MET A 380 -12.07 0.29 -32.81
CA MET A 380 -10.66 0.14 -33.19
C MET A 380 -10.45 -1.04 -34.15
N ALA A 381 -11.13 -2.16 -33.92
CA ALA A 381 -11.09 -3.34 -34.79
C ALA A 381 -11.74 -3.09 -36.15
N GLU A 382 -12.84 -2.34 -36.22
CA GLU A 382 -13.45 -1.92 -37.48
C GLU A 382 -12.51 -0.99 -38.26
N TRP A 383 -11.85 -0.05 -37.59
CA TRP A 383 -10.88 0.84 -38.21
C TRP A 383 -9.68 0.04 -38.77
N HIS A 384 -9.13 -0.89 -37.99
CA HIS A 384 -8.10 -1.83 -38.45
C HIS A 384 -8.55 -2.59 -39.70
N ARG A 385 -9.79 -3.10 -39.72
CA ARG A 385 -10.34 -3.86 -40.85
C ARG A 385 -10.47 -3.01 -42.11
N GLU A 386 -10.84 -1.74 -42.00
CA GLU A 386 -10.88 -0.83 -43.15
C GLU A 386 -9.47 -0.55 -43.68
N ILE A 387 -8.50 -0.30 -42.78
CA ILE A 387 -7.09 -0.16 -43.16
C ILE A 387 -6.58 -1.42 -43.84
N LEU A 388 -6.93 -2.61 -43.34
CA LEU A 388 -6.50 -3.89 -43.89
C LEU A 388 -6.90 -4.08 -45.37
N LYS A 389 -7.99 -3.43 -45.82
CA LYS A 389 -8.41 -3.48 -47.23
C LYS A 389 -7.45 -2.72 -48.15
N THR A 390 -6.94 -1.58 -47.68
CA THR A 390 -6.19 -0.61 -48.50
C THR A 390 -4.69 -0.58 -48.21
N VAL A 391 -4.23 -1.08 -47.06
CA VAL A 391 -2.83 -0.98 -46.65
C VAL A 391 -1.92 -1.72 -47.63
N GLU A 392 -0.90 -1.02 -48.09
CA GLU A 392 0.19 -1.60 -48.87
C GLU A 392 1.30 -2.05 -47.93
N VAL A 393 1.67 -3.32 -48.02
CA VAL A 393 2.78 -3.84 -47.23
C VAL A 393 4.08 -3.36 -47.85
N GLN A 394 4.86 -2.64 -47.06
CA GLN A 394 6.22 -2.23 -47.44
C GLN A 394 7.07 -3.47 -47.73
N GLN A 395 7.49 -3.62 -48.99
CA GLN A 395 8.25 -4.77 -49.46
C GLN A 395 9.67 -4.79 -48.91
N ASN A 396 10.24 -3.61 -48.65
CA ASN A 396 11.54 -3.50 -48.02
C ASN A 396 11.39 -3.56 -46.49
N ALA A 397 11.66 -4.73 -45.90
CA ALA A 397 11.59 -4.92 -44.45
C ALA A 397 12.42 -3.90 -43.66
N ILE A 398 13.60 -3.50 -44.16
CA ILE A 398 14.45 -2.51 -43.48
C ILE A 398 13.74 -1.15 -43.44
N THR A 399 13.15 -0.72 -44.55
CA THR A 399 12.36 0.52 -44.60
C THR A 399 11.14 0.44 -43.69
N ALA A 400 10.43 -0.69 -43.68
CA ALA A 400 9.30 -0.90 -42.79
C ALA A 400 9.70 -0.77 -41.31
N MET A 401 10.85 -1.35 -40.92
CA MET A 401 11.38 -1.25 -39.56
C MET A 401 11.80 0.18 -39.22
N GLN A 402 12.41 0.90 -40.17
CA GLN A 402 12.76 2.31 -40.00
C GLN A 402 11.51 3.18 -39.76
N ASP A 403 10.47 2.99 -40.57
CA ASP A 403 9.21 3.73 -40.45
C ASP A 403 8.48 3.43 -39.15
N PHE A 404 8.49 2.16 -38.72
CA PHE A 404 7.89 1.75 -37.44
C PHE A 404 8.66 2.33 -36.24
N MET A 405 9.99 2.24 -36.25
CA MET A 405 10.83 2.86 -35.21
C MET A 405 10.58 4.36 -35.10
N LYS A 406 10.57 5.05 -36.24
CA LYS A 406 10.31 6.48 -36.28
C LYS A 406 8.92 6.82 -35.70
N LEU A 407 7.88 6.09 -36.08
CA LEU A 407 6.54 6.27 -35.54
C LEU A 407 6.51 6.17 -34.01
N LEU A 408 7.17 5.15 -33.44
CA LEU A 408 7.22 4.97 -31.99
C LEU A 408 7.98 6.09 -31.28
N THR A 409 9.09 6.55 -31.87
CA THR A 409 9.85 7.71 -31.38
C THR A 409 8.99 8.99 -31.45
N ASP A 410 8.33 9.26 -32.57
CA ASP A 410 7.47 10.44 -32.76
C ASP A 410 6.30 10.45 -31.75
N ILE A 411 5.72 9.28 -31.45
CA ILE A 411 4.68 9.13 -30.41
C ILE A 411 5.25 9.48 -29.04
N ASN A 412 6.40 8.93 -28.66
CA ASN A 412 7.01 9.21 -27.38
C ASN A 412 7.38 10.71 -27.24
N GLU A 413 7.94 11.32 -28.28
CA GLU A 413 8.29 12.74 -28.28
C GLU A 413 7.06 13.64 -28.11
N TYR A 414 5.98 13.35 -28.86
CA TYR A 414 4.77 14.15 -28.83
C TYR A 414 3.97 13.94 -27.54
N TYR A 415 3.69 12.69 -27.19
CA TYR A 415 2.80 12.38 -26.08
C TYR A 415 3.53 12.28 -24.75
N TRP A 416 4.87 12.28 -24.71
CA TRP A 416 5.74 12.13 -23.53
C TRP A 416 5.60 10.77 -22.81
N ARG A 417 6.63 9.91 -22.92
CA ARG A 417 6.73 8.63 -22.19
C ARG A 417 5.60 7.65 -22.44
N ILE A 418 5.01 7.68 -23.63
CA ILE A 418 4.19 6.55 -24.11
C ILE A 418 5.14 5.59 -24.81
N PHE A 419 5.50 4.53 -24.10
CA PHE A 419 6.43 3.52 -24.56
C PHE A 419 5.70 2.25 -24.99
N PRO A 420 6.11 1.60 -26.09
CA PRO A 420 5.59 0.29 -26.47
C PRO A 420 6.11 -0.79 -25.52
N PHE A 421 5.36 -1.89 -25.40
CA PHE A 421 5.81 -3.07 -24.67
C PHE A 421 6.91 -3.80 -25.46
N GLU A 422 7.91 -4.35 -24.77
CA GLU A 422 9.02 -5.13 -25.34
C GLU A 422 8.49 -6.26 -26.23
N GLU A 423 7.56 -7.05 -25.69
CA GLU A 423 6.97 -8.19 -26.39
C GLU A 423 6.20 -7.75 -27.64
N MET A 424 5.46 -6.63 -27.57
CA MET A 424 4.77 -6.07 -28.74
C MET A 424 5.77 -5.66 -29.81
N TYR A 425 6.82 -4.94 -29.44
CA TYR A 425 7.81 -4.43 -30.38
C TYR A 425 8.48 -5.56 -31.15
N TYR A 426 8.98 -6.59 -30.46
CA TYR A 426 9.64 -7.71 -31.12
C TYR A 426 8.68 -8.58 -31.93
N ASP A 427 7.45 -8.79 -31.46
CA ASP A 427 6.40 -9.50 -32.20
C ASP A 427 6.07 -8.78 -33.52
N PHE A 428 5.96 -7.45 -33.49
CA PHE A 428 5.69 -6.65 -34.68
C PHE A 428 6.87 -6.62 -35.66
N LEU A 429 8.11 -6.53 -35.17
CA LEU A 429 9.29 -6.60 -36.04
C LEU A 429 9.39 -7.95 -36.77
N GLN A 430 9.14 -9.05 -36.06
CA GLN A 430 9.18 -10.39 -36.66
C GLN A 430 8.11 -10.60 -37.73
N ASN A 431 6.98 -9.90 -37.60
CA ASN A 431 5.83 -10.02 -38.49
C ASN A 431 5.61 -8.78 -39.37
N ILE A 432 6.61 -7.92 -39.53
CA ILE A 432 6.44 -6.58 -40.13
C ILE A 432 5.97 -6.61 -41.60
N SER A 433 6.22 -7.73 -42.29
CA SER A 433 5.78 -7.95 -43.68
C SER A 433 4.42 -8.63 -43.79
N ARG A 434 3.73 -8.90 -42.67
CA ARG A 434 2.36 -9.42 -42.67
C ARG A 434 1.36 -8.28 -42.76
N LYS A 435 0.29 -8.48 -43.54
CA LYS A 435 -0.68 -7.42 -43.83
C LYS A 435 -1.42 -6.95 -42.58
N GLU A 436 -1.71 -7.87 -41.66
CA GLU A 436 -2.42 -7.61 -40.41
C GLU A 436 -1.60 -6.69 -39.48
N TYR A 437 -0.30 -6.93 -39.41
CA TYR A 437 0.65 -6.14 -38.63
C TYR A 437 0.91 -4.77 -39.28
N ALA A 438 1.06 -4.72 -40.60
CA ALA A 438 1.15 -3.45 -41.33
C ALA A 438 -0.10 -2.58 -41.12
N ALA A 439 -1.29 -3.18 -41.14
CA ALA A 439 -2.55 -2.49 -40.84
C ALA A 439 -2.61 -1.99 -39.38
N ALA A 440 -2.07 -2.74 -38.42
CA ALA A 440 -2.01 -2.30 -37.03
C ALA A 440 -1.00 -1.17 -36.79
N ILE A 441 0.15 -1.18 -37.47
CA ILE A 441 1.10 -0.07 -37.47
C ILE A 441 0.46 1.20 -38.05
N GLU A 442 -0.28 1.06 -39.15
CA GLU A 442 -1.03 2.16 -39.74
C GLU A 442 -2.18 2.63 -38.83
N LEU A 443 -2.87 1.74 -38.13
CA LEU A 443 -3.87 2.12 -37.13
C LEU A 443 -3.24 2.95 -36.01
N ILE A 444 -2.10 2.53 -35.46
CA ILE A 444 -1.35 3.29 -34.45
C ILE A 444 -1.05 4.70 -34.97
N ARG A 445 -0.55 4.81 -36.20
CA ARG A 445 -0.23 6.08 -36.85
C ARG A 445 -1.47 6.97 -36.94
N GLN A 446 -2.57 6.46 -37.48
CA GLN A 446 -3.80 7.24 -37.64
C GLN A 446 -4.41 7.67 -36.30
N ILE A 447 -4.34 6.84 -35.26
CA ILE A 447 -4.77 7.22 -33.90
C ILE A 447 -3.87 8.32 -33.34
N ALA A 448 -2.54 8.19 -33.44
CA ALA A 448 -1.59 9.15 -32.90
C ALA A 448 -1.62 10.51 -33.62
N GLU A 449 -2.00 10.51 -34.90
CA GLU A 449 -2.10 11.70 -35.75
C GLU A 449 -3.53 12.26 -35.85
N ASP A 450 -4.53 11.55 -35.32
CA ASP A 450 -5.92 12.03 -35.29
C ASP A 450 -5.98 13.41 -34.62
N LYS A 451 -6.63 14.35 -35.29
CA LYS A 451 -6.62 15.76 -34.91
C LYS A 451 -7.19 15.99 -33.51
N ASP A 452 -8.24 15.26 -33.14
CA ASP A 452 -8.92 15.46 -31.86
C ASP A 452 -8.15 14.78 -30.73
N ILE A 453 -7.63 13.56 -30.97
CA ILE A 453 -6.76 12.85 -30.03
C ILE A 453 -5.48 13.65 -29.76
N ARG A 454 -4.83 14.13 -30.82
CA ARG A 454 -3.60 14.91 -30.75
C ARG A 454 -3.81 16.20 -29.99
N LYS A 455 -4.89 16.94 -30.29
CA LYS A 455 -5.28 18.15 -29.56
C LYS A 455 -5.57 17.88 -28.08
N ALA A 456 -6.24 16.77 -27.76
CA ALA A 456 -6.48 16.37 -26.36
C ALA A 456 -5.17 16.03 -25.63
N GLY A 457 -4.20 15.45 -26.34
CA GLY A 457 -2.85 15.12 -25.84
C GLY A 457 -1.92 16.31 -25.65
N GLU A 458 -2.11 17.36 -26.43
CA GLU A 458 -1.21 18.53 -26.54
C GLU A 458 -0.94 19.22 -25.19
N VAL A 459 -1.86 19.09 -24.23
CA VAL A 459 -1.80 19.72 -22.91
C VAL A 459 -0.52 19.41 -22.13
N ILE A 460 0.09 18.24 -22.36
CA ILE A 460 1.34 17.79 -21.72
C ILE A 460 2.57 18.55 -22.27
N GLN A 461 2.48 19.05 -23.51
CA GLN A 461 3.60 19.71 -24.18
C GLN A 461 3.91 21.07 -23.59
N TYR A 462 2.89 21.76 -23.08
CA TYR A 462 3.01 23.07 -22.46
C TYR A 462 3.59 23.03 -21.04
N ARG A 463 3.88 21.84 -20.51
CA ARG A 463 4.33 21.65 -19.12
C ARG A 463 5.85 21.59 -19.05
N LYS A 464 6.42 22.43 -18.18
CA LYS A 464 7.87 22.52 -17.96
C LYS A 464 8.42 21.36 -17.11
N ASN A 465 7.64 20.90 -16.13
CA ASN A 465 8.03 19.81 -15.24
C ASN A 465 6.92 18.75 -15.20
N ARG A 466 6.90 17.90 -16.23
CA ARG A 466 5.84 16.90 -16.47
C ARG A 466 5.72 15.85 -15.35
N GLU A 467 6.82 15.56 -14.67
CA GLU A 467 6.92 14.60 -13.56
C GLU A 467 6.21 15.08 -12.28
N SER A 468 5.86 16.36 -12.19
CA SER A 468 5.17 16.94 -11.03
C SER A 468 3.79 17.52 -11.38
N GLU A 469 3.27 17.20 -12.57
CA GLU A 469 1.94 17.64 -12.99
C GLU A 469 0.83 16.77 -12.41
N SER A 470 -0.41 17.27 -12.45
CA SER A 470 -1.60 16.52 -12.05
C SER A 470 -1.79 15.29 -12.93
N LYS A 471 -2.36 14.21 -12.35
CA LYS A 471 -2.80 13.02 -13.09
C LYS A 471 -3.75 13.37 -14.25
N ASN A 472 -4.56 14.43 -14.16
CA ASN A 472 -5.40 14.88 -15.28
C ASN A 472 -4.59 15.31 -16.52
N VAL A 473 -3.36 15.77 -16.32
CA VAL A 473 -2.44 16.19 -17.39
C VAL A 473 -1.69 14.99 -17.95
N ILE A 474 -1.14 14.14 -17.07
CA ILE A 474 -0.36 12.95 -17.42
C ILE A 474 -1.26 11.88 -18.07
N ASP A 475 -2.46 11.65 -17.53
CA ASP A 475 -3.43 10.68 -18.03
C ASP A 475 -4.58 11.38 -18.77
N ASN A 476 -4.25 12.38 -19.59
CA ASN A 476 -5.25 13.03 -20.41
C ASN A 476 -5.82 12.09 -21.49
N GLU A 477 -7.02 12.39 -21.96
CA GLU A 477 -7.77 11.56 -22.91
C GLU A 477 -6.97 11.19 -24.16
N GLY A 478 -6.23 12.14 -24.76
CA GLY A 478 -5.45 11.89 -25.97
C GLY A 478 -4.33 10.87 -25.73
N ARG A 479 -3.60 11.03 -24.62
CA ARG A 479 -2.57 10.08 -24.20
C ARG A 479 -3.14 8.70 -23.92
N LEU A 480 -4.26 8.63 -23.19
CA LEU A 480 -4.88 7.35 -22.83
C LEU A 480 -5.33 6.56 -24.06
N GLN A 481 -5.85 7.21 -25.11
CA GLN A 481 -6.20 6.53 -26.36
C GLN A 481 -4.99 5.80 -26.98
N VAL A 482 -3.85 6.49 -27.07
CA VAL A 482 -2.61 5.92 -27.63
C VAL A 482 -2.02 4.84 -26.70
N LYS A 483 -1.99 5.08 -25.40
CA LYS A 483 -1.47 4.15 -24.41
C LYS A 483 -2.30 2.85 -24.35
N ARG A 484 -3.63 2.96 -24.42
CA ARG A 484 -4.54 1.81 -24.44
C ARG A 484 -4.40 0.99 -25.72
N ILE A 485 -4.21 1.60 -26.89
CA ILE A 485 -4.00 0.80 -28.11
C ILE A 485 -2.67 0.04 -28.06
N PHE A 486 -1.61 0.58 -27.46
CA PHE A 486 -0.39 -0.19 -27.21
C PHE A 486 -0.63 -1.37 -26.26
N ALA A 487 -1.36 -1.16 -25.17
CA ALA A 487 -1.71 -2.24 -24.24
C ALA A 487 -2.51 -3.36 -24.92
N VAL A 488 -3.50 -3.00 -25.74
CA VAL A 488 -4.30 -3.95 -26.53
C VAL A 488 -3.44 -4.70 -27.53
N LEU A 489 -2.58 -3.99 -28.28
CA LEU A 489 -1.72 -4.62 -29.28
C LEU A 489 -0.55 -5.41 -28.68
N ALA A 490 -0.22 -5.19 -27.41
CA ALA A 490 0.70 -6.04 -26.68
C ALA A 490 0.01 -7.33 -26.20
N ASN A 491 -1.26 -7.25 -25.78
CA ASN A 491 -2.01 -8.40 -25.31
C ASN A 491 -2.51 -9.29 -26.47
N ARG A 492 -1.84 -10.42 -26.70
CA ARG A 492 -2.19 -11.39 -27.77
C ARG A 492 -3.64 -11.88 -27.69
N GLN A 493 -4.14 -12.19 -26.50
CA GLN A 493 -5.51 -12.72 -26.36
C GLN A 493 -6.58 -11.68 -26.74
N LEU A 494 -6.37 -10.41 -26.37
CA LEU A 494 -7.24 -9.31 -26.80
C LEU A 494 -7.13 -9.06 -28.30
N ARG A 495 -5.92 -9.08 -28.86
CA ARG A 495 -5.71 -8.93 -30.31
C ARG A 495 -6.45 -10.00 -31.09
N GLU A 496 -6.26 -11.27 -30.73
CA GLU A 496 -6.95 -12.39 -31.36
C GLU A 496 -8.48 -12.23 -31.27
N LYS A 497 -8.98 -11.83 -30.10
CA LYS A 497 -10.42 -11.66 -29.85
C LYS A 497 -11.07 -10.57 -30.70
N TYR A 498 -10.43 -9.40 -30.86
CA TYR A 498 -11.05 -8.24 -31.51
C TYR A 498 -10.55 -8.00 -32.95
N PHE A 499 -9.26 -8.18 -33.18
CA PHE A 499 -8.60 -7.87 -34.46
C PHE A 499 -8.35 -9.12 -35.31
N GLY A 500 -8.35 -10.30 -34.69
CA GLY A 500 -8.26 -11.59 -35.38
C GLY A 500 -6.85 -12.02 -35.78
N PHE A 501 -5.81 -11.47 -35.14
CA PHE A 501 -4.41 -11.85 -35.40
C PHE A 501 -3.52 -11.77 -34.17
#